data_AF-A0A8T5A7Y0-F1
#
_entry.id   AF-A0A8T5A7Y0-F1
#
_cell.length_a   1.000
_cell.length_b   1.000
_cell.length_c   1.000
_cell.angle_alpha   90.00
_cell.angle_beta   90.00
_cell.angle_gamma   90.00
#
_symmetry.space_group_name_H-M   'P 1'
#
loop_
_entity.id
_entity.type
_entity.pdbx_description
1 polymer ?
#
loop_
_entity_poly.entity_id
_entity_poly.type
_entity_poly.pdbx_seq_one_letter_code
_entity_poly.pdbx_strand_id
1 'polypeptide(L)'
;MRKSILNVRLYERIDVIDPKIFGHFIEHLGRCIYPGIWVGKDSNIPNEDGLRRDVVEAFKSVRAPIIRWPGGCFADAYHWEDGIGPVNLRPRRLNIWWGGEESNEFGTDEFIKLCRVVGAEPYICVNVGSGSPSEALAWLEYCNYVGNTKYARLRAENGHPEPYNVIYWGVGNENWGCGGSFDPVYYAWEYRRFATFLKQADPRIKLIVCGHIFGDWNYRVMETLRNFIHLVDYLSIHYYFFRNQQRYGDDIKFTDEQYLNLLFDVQHLEYQIKQAIQAIDLFSEGRKDIGIAVDEWGVWHPQATNENGLYQQNTLRDAILAASVLNLFIKYSRKVKIANLAQAVNV
;
A
#
# COMPACT_ATOMS: atom_id res chain seq x y z
N MET A 1 -13.86 -40.18 -8.83
CA MET A 1 -14.20 -38.77 -8.53
C MET A 1 -14.10 -38.56 -7.02
N ARG A 2 -13.16 -37.72 -6.54
CA ARG A 2 -13.16 -37.28 -5.14
C ARG A 2 -14.27 -36.24 -4.98
N LYS A 3 -15.14 -36.40 -3.99
CA LYS A 3 -16.17 -35.41 -3.65
C LYS A 3 -15.63 -34.48 -2.57
N SER A 4 -15.75 -33.17 -2.76
CA SER A 4 -15.47 -32.19 -1.71
C SER A 4 -16.66 -32.09 -0.78
N ILE A 5 -16.42 -32.11 0.54
CA ILE A 5 -17.44 -31.91 1.58
C ILE A 5 -17.12 -30.59 2.28
N LEU A 6 -18.06 -29.64 2.26
CA LEU A 6 -17.96 -28.36 2.98
C LEU A 6 -18.91 -28.39 4.18
N ASN A 7 -18.36 -28.17 5.37
CA ASN A 7 -19.15 -28.00 6.60
C ASN A 7 -19.10 -26.55 7.04
N VAL A 8 -20.27 -25.90 7.12
CA VAL A 8 -20.39 -24.50 7.57
C VAL A 8 -20.90 -24.47 9.01
N ARG A 9 -20.08 -23.97 9.94
CA ARG A 9 -20.41 -23.85 11.36
C ARG A 9 -20.94 -22.45 11.68
N LEU A 10 -22.25 -22.24 11.55
CA LEU A 10 -22.87 -20.91 11.69
C LEU A 10 -22.74 -20.27 13.08
N TYR A 11 -22.46 -21.07 14.12
CA TYR A 11 -22.36 -20.61 15.51
C TYR A 11 -20.92 -20.58 16.05
N GLU A 12 -19.93 -20.93 15.23
CA GLU A 12 -18.51 -20.88 15.58
C GLU A 12 -17.87 -19.68 14.88
N ARG A 13 -17.83 -18.53 15.56
CA ARG A 13 -17.21 -17.31 15.02
C ARG A 13 -15.69 -17.38 15.18
N ILE A 14 -14.96 -17.24 14.06
CA ILE A 14 -13.49 -17.16 14.04
C ILE A 14 -13.03 -15.73 14.36
N ASP A 15 -13.35 -14.75 13.51
CA ASP A 15 -13.04 -13.33 13.71
C ASP A 15 -13.94 -12.44 12.82
N VAL A 16 -13.76 -11.11 12.88
CA VAL A 16 -14.29 -10.16 11.90
C VAL A 16 -13.34 -10.10 10.70
N ILE A 17 -13.89 -10.24 9.51
CA ILE A 17 -13.19 -9.92 8.27
C ILE A 17 -13.14 -8.41 8.15
N ASP A 18 -11.95 -7.81 8.34
CA ASP A 18 -11.77 -6.38 8.12
C ASP A 18 -11.94 -6.09 6.62
N PRO A 19 -12.84 -5.18 6.20
CA PRO A 19 -13.01 -4.84 4.79
C PRO A 19 -11.70 -4.43 4.12
N LYS A 20 -10.73 -3.88 4.87
CA LYS A 20 -9.44 -3.40 4.32
C LYS A 20 -8.56 -4.51 3.75
N ILE A 21 -8.90 -5.79 3.90
CA ILE A 21 -8.27 -6.87 3.14
C ILE A 21 -8.58 -6.82 1.64
N PHE A 22 -9.58 -6.03 1.23
CA PHE A 22 -9.93 -5.76 -0.17
C PHE A 22 -9.39 -4.40 -0.64
N GLY A 23 -8.29 -3.91 -0.05
CA GLY A 23 -7.68 -2.64 -0.39
C GLY A 23 -7.00 -2.63 -1.75
N HIS A 24 -6.69 -1.42 -2.22
CA HIS A 24 -6.03 -1.17 -3.49
C HIS A 24 -4.75 -0.38 -3.30
N PHE A 25 -3.82 -0.50 -4.25
CA PHE A 25 -2.56 0.22 -4.25
C PHE A 25 -2.40 0.96 -5.59
N ILE A 26 -2.08 2.25 -5.52
CA ILE A 26 -1.75 3.11 -6.65
C ILE A 26 -0.39 3.76 -6.42
N GLU A 27 0.50 3.62 -7.40
CA GLU A 27 1.80 4.29 -7.42
C GLU A 27 1.88 5.27 -8.57
N HIS A 28 2.71 6.31 -8.41
CA HIS A 28 3.21 7.09 -9.53
C HIS A 28 4.12 6.23 -10.42
N LEU A 29 3.49 5.37 -11.22
CA LEU A 29 4.12 4.34 -12.04
C LEU A 29 3.35 4.20 -13.35
N GLY A 30 4.07 4.26 -14.47
CA GLY A 30 3.53 3.97 -15.80
C GLY A 30 2.27 4.78 -16.07
N ARG A 31 1.15 4.08 -16.28
CA ARG A 31 -0.17 4.70 -16.55
C ARG A 31 -1.18 4.57 -15.42
N CYS A 32 -0.72 4.29 -14.19
CA CYS A 32 -1.57 4.13 -13.02
C CYS A 32 -2.22 5.46 -12.62
N ILE A 33 -1.41 6.47 -12.28
CA ILE A 33 -1.92 7.82 -12.02
C ILE A 33 -2.30 8.51 -13.33
N TYR A 34 -1.34 8.68 -14.27
CA TYR A 34 -1.56 9.42 -15.51
C TYR A 34 -1.55 8.51 -16.74
N PRO A 35 -2.59 8.43 -17.57
CA PRO A 35 -3.91 9.01 -17.42
C PRO A 35 -4.90 8.04 -16.73
N GLY A 36 -4.41 7.03 -15.99
CA GLY A 36 -5.27 5.99 -15.43
C GLY A 36 -6.33 6.54 -14.48
N ILE A 37 -5.94 7.44 -13.58
CA ILE A 37 -6.80 8.04 -12.56
C ILE A 37 -6.99 9.54 -12.81
N TRP A 38 -5.88 10.23 -13.09
CA TRP A 38 -5.83 11.67 -13.30
C TRP A 38 -5.64 12.00 -14.78
N VAL A 39 -6.55 12.80 -15.33
CA VAL A 39 -6.47 13.30 -16.72
C VAL A 39 -6.29 14.81 -16.81
N GLY A 40 -6.33 15.52 -15.69
CA GLY A 40 -6.37 16.98 -15.65
C GLY A 40 -7.77 17.54 -15.91
N LYS A 41 -8.03 18.72 -15.34
CA LYS A 41 -9.38 19.34 -15.32
C LYS A 41 -9.89 19.71 -16.72
N ASP A 42 -8.98 20.08 -17.61
CA ASP A 42 -9.30 20.53 -18.97
C ASP A 42 -9.33 19.39 -20.00
N SER A 43 -9.23 18.14 -19.56
CA SER A 43 -9.27 16.98 -20.44
C SER A 43 -10.63 16.75 -21.07
N ASN A 44 -10.64 16.35 -22.35
CA ASN A 44 -11.86 15.90 -23.05
C ASN A 44 -12.38 14.54 -22.55
N ILE A 45 -11.59 13.80 -21.75
CA ILE A 45 -12.04 12.57 -21.10
C ILE A 45 -13.00 12.96 -19.97
N PRO A 46 -14.22 12.36 -19.87
CA PRO A 46 -15.16 12.67 -18.81
C PRO A 46 -14.54 12.55 -17.41
N ASN A 47 -14.45 13.67 -16.70
CA ASN A 47 -13.78 13.77 -15.41
C ASN A 47 -14.56 14.68 -14.46
N GLU A 48 -14.23 14.59 -13.17
CA GLU A 48 -14.65 15.52 -12.13
C GLU A 48 -13.39 16.07 -11.45
N ASP A 49 -13.10 17.34 -11.71
CA ASP A 49 -11.89 18.03 -11.24
C ASP A 49 -10.59 17.28 -11.54
N GLY A 50 -10.49 16.70 -12.73
CA GLY A 50 -9.32 15.95 -13.22
C GLY A 50 -9.34 14.46 -12.91
N LEU A 51 -10.21 13.99 -12.01
CA LEU A 51 -10.41 12.56 -11.73
C LEU A 51 -11.31 11.93 -12.80
N ARG A 52 -10.82 10.89 -13.45
CA ARG A 52 -11.60 10.13 -14.45
C ARG A 52 -12.86 9.51 -13.87
N ARG A 53 -14.02 9.85 -14.42
CA ARG A 53 -15.32 9.44 -13.88
C ARG A 53 -15.54 7.93 -13.95
N ASP A 54 -15.18 7.30 -15.07
CA ASP A 54 -15.30 5.86 -15.27
C ASP A 54 -14.51 5.05 -14.23
N VAL A 55 -13.28 5.48 -13.92
CA VAL A 55 -12.41 4.81 -12.94
C VAL A 55 -12.88 5.06 -11.50
N VAL A 56 -13.33 6.27 -11.18
CA VAL A 56 -13.94 6.56 -9.87
C VAL A 56 -15.17 5.68 -9.62
N GLU A 57 -16.05 5.53 -10.61
CA GLU A 57 -17.23 4.67 -10.49
C GLU A 57 -16.86 3.17 -10.37
N ALA A 58 -15.78 2.74 -11.01
CA ALA A 58 -15.26 1.38 -10.83
C ALA A 58 -14.81 1.13 -9.38
N PHE A 59 -14.05 2.06 -8.78
CA PHE A 59 -13.64 1.97 -7.37
C PHE A 59 -14.84 1.95 -6.40
N LYS A 60 -15.86 2.79 -6.65
CA LYS A 60 -17.11 2.78 -5.87
C LYS A 60 -17.85 1.44 -6.00
N SER A 61 -17.89 0.88 -7.21
CA SER A 61 -18.59 -0.38 -7.49
C SER A 61 -18.00 -1.57 -6.76
N VAL A 62 -16.66 -1.63 -6.65
CA VAL A 62 -15.97 -2.65 -5.85
C VAL A 62 -15.91 -2.31 -4.35
N ARG A 63 -16.45 -1.16 -3.95
CA ARG A 63 -16.44 -0.64 -2.57
C ARG A 63 -15.03 -0.60 -1.99
N ALA A 64 -14.10 -0.01 -2.75
CA ALA A 64 -12.70 0.11 -2.35
C ALA A 64 -12.60 0.70 -0.93
N PRO A 65 -12.11 -0.07 0.07
CA PRO A 65 -12.20 0.30 1.47
C PRO A 65 -11.00 1.14 1.94
N ILE A 66 -9.87 1.00 1.27
CA ILE A 66 -8.62 1.69 1.55
C ILE A 66 -7.77 1.75 0.27
N ILE A 67 -7.09 2.86 0.04
CA ILE A 67 -6.19 3.05 -1.10
C ILE A 67 -4.83 3.50 -0.57
N ARG A 68 -3.76 2.79 -0.96
CA ARG A 68 -2.37 3.09 -0.63
C ARG A 68 -1.73 3.95 -1.73
N TRP A 69 -1.00 5.00 -1.36
CA TRP A 69 -0.32 5.99 -2.24
C TRP A 69 0.81 6.71 -1.44
N PRO A 70 1.84 7.35 -2.04
CA PRO A 70 2.18 7.54 -3.47
C PRO A 70 2.89 6.36 -4.10
N GLY A 71 3.06 5.31 -3.30
CA GLY A 71 3.35 3.96 -3.73
C GLY A 71 4.77 3.51 -3.47
N GLY A 72 5.00 2.22 -3.70
CA GLY A 72 6.16 1.45 -3.29
C GLY A 72 7.48 2.21 -3.35
N CYS A 73 8.25 1.97 -4.39
CA CYS A 73 9.58 2.57 -4.48
C CYS A 73 9.51 4.10 -4.63
N PHE A 74 8.47 4.61 -5.31
CA PHE A 74 8.29 6.05 -5.48
C PHE A 74 8.18 6.82 -4.15
N ALA A 75 7.52 6.28 -3.12
CA ALA A 75 7.32 6.97 -1.85
C ALA A 75 8.63 7.34 -1.14
N ASP A 76 9.65 6.48 -1.19
CA ASP A 76 10.95 6.74 -0.55
C ASP A 76 11.86 7.68 -1.37
N ALA A 77 11.34 8.26 -2.45
CA ALA A 77 11.95 9.37 -3.20
C ALA A 77 11.00 10.58 -3.34
N TYR A 78 9.78 10.50 -2.80
CA TYR A 78 8.76 11.53 -2.94
C TYR A 78 8.88 12.58 -1.83
N HIS A 79 8.88 13.85 -2.22
CA HIS A 79 8.83 14.99 -1.31
C HIS A 79 7.46 15.65 -1.41
N TRP A 80 6.60 15.42 -0.41
CA TRP A 80 5.16 15.72 -0.51
C TRP A 80 4.82 17.20 -0.76
N GLU A 81 5.71 18.12 -0.35
CA GLU A 81 5.55 19.55 -0.60
C GLU A 81 5.58 19.88 -2.10
N ASP A 82 6.21 19.03 -2.93
CA ASP A 82 6.20 19.17 -4.40
C ASP A 82 4.80 18.96 -5.00
N GLY A 83 3.93 18.21 -4.33
CA GLY A 83 2.60 17.83 -4.80
C GLY A 83 1.44 18.64 -4.22
N ILE A 84 1.69 19.82 -3.64
CA ILE A 84 0.64 20.69 -3.09
C ILE A 84 0.74 22.11 -3.67
N GLY A 85 -0.29 22.92 -3.42
CA GLY A 85 -0.34 24.30 -3.94
C GLY A 85 -0.74 24.39 -5.41
N PRO A 86 -0.62 25.58 -6.03
CA PRO A 86 -1.04 25.82 -7.40
C PRO A 86 -0.34 24.87 -8.37
N VAL A 87 -1.12 24.08 -9.12
CA VAL A 87 -0.64 23.01 -10.00
C VAL A 87 0.44 23.50 -10.97
N ASN A 88 0.29 24.71 -11.52
CA ASN A 88 1.23 25.31 -12.47
C ASN A 88 2.58 25.74 -11.86
N LEU A 89 2.70 25.72 -10.54
CA LEU A 89 3.94 26.04 -9.81
C LEU A 89 4.61 24.79 -9.22
N ARG A 90 3.97 23.62 -9.32
CA ARG A 90 4.53 22.36 -8.82
C ARG A 90 5.74 21.95 -9.67
N PRO A 91 6.86 21.52 -9.04
CA PRO A 91 8.04 21.16 -9.79
C PRO A 91 7.85 19.83 -10.52
N ARG A 92 8.41 19.72 -11.72
CA ARG A 92 8.55 18.45 -12.42
C ARG A 92 9.77 17.71 -11.86
N ARG A 93 9.66 16.40 -11.63
CA ARG A 93 10.72 15.55 -11.06
C ARG A 93 11.02 14.37 -11.98
N LEU A 94 12.21 13.81 -11.83
CA LEU A 94 12.54 12.53 -12.47
C LEU A 94 11.95 11.39 -11.62
N ASN A 95 11.14 10.53 -12.22
CA ASN A 95 10.76 9.27 -11.59
C ASN A 95 11.91 8.27 -11.74
N ILE A 96 12.75 8.18 -10.71
CA ILE A 96 13.99 7.40 -10.76
C ILE A 96 13.78 5.88 -10.79
N TRP A 97 12.60 5.39 -10.42
CA TRP A 97 12.31 3.96 -10.35
C TRP A 97 11.64 3.44 -11.62
N TRP A 98 10.69 4.21 -12.14
CA TRP A 98 9.85 3.79 -13.26
C TRP A 98 10.14 4.56 -14.55
N GLY A 99 11.11 5.47 -14.51
CA GLY A 99 11.52 6.30 -15.63
C GLY A 99 10.51 7.40 -15.95
N GLY A 100 10.95 8.34 -16.77
CA GLY A 100 10.11 9.46 -17.21
C GLY A 100 9.99 10.57 -16.18
N GLU A 101 9.15 11.54 -16.51
CA GLU A 101 8.97 12.77 -15.76
C GLU A 101 7.67 12.71 -14.96
N GLU A 102 7.73 13.05 -13.68
CA GLU A 102 6.60 13.23 -12.79
C GLU A 102 6.24 14.72 -12.72
N SER A 103 5.01 15.07 -13.08
CA SER A 103 4.56 16.46 -13.09
C SER A 103 4.12 16.99 -11.72
N ASN A 104 3.83 16.10 -10.77
CA ASN A 104 3.22 16.38 -9.47
C ASN A 104 1.83 17.03 -9.56
N GLU A 105 1.15 16.93 -10.70
CA GLU A 105 -0.23 17.43 -10.85
C GLU A 105 -1.23 16.68 -9.97
N PHE A 106 -0.98 15.40 -9.70
CA PHE A 106 -1.70 14.60 -8.73
C PHE A 106 -0.86 14.46 -7.47
N GLY A 107 -1.21 15.18 -6.41
CA GLY A 107 -0.50 15.10 -5.13
C GLY A 107 -1.46 14.86 -3.97
N THR A 108 -1.11 15.41 -2.79
CA THR A 108 -1.83 15.09 -1.54
C THR A 108 -3.31 15.45 -1.65
N ASP A 109 -3.63 16.64 -2.14
CA ASP A 109 -4.99 17.17 -2.15
C ASP A 109 -5.87 16.39 -3.15
N GLU A 110 -5.33 16.05 -4.32
CA GLU A 110 -6.00 15.23 -5.34
C GLU A 110 -6.19 13.78 -4.89
N PHE A 111 -5.20 13.18 -4.21
CA PHE A 111 -5.31 11.83 -3.65
C PHE A 111 -6.39 11.76 -2.57
N ILE A 112 -6.41 12.71 -1.63
CA ILE A 112 -7.45 12.75 -0.61
C ILE A 112 -8.82 12.93 -1.24
N LYS A 113 -8.95 13.79 -2.26
CA LYS A 113 -10.20 13.96 -3.00
C LYS A 113 -10.67 12.64 -3.63
N LEU A 114 -9.77 11.90 -4.29
CA LEU A 114 -10.09 10.58 -4.82
C LEU A 114 -10.67 9.67 -3.73
N CYS A 115 -9.97 9.54 -2.60
CA CYS A 115 -10.43 8.72 -1.48
C CYS A 115 -11.82 9.15 -0.98
N ARG A 116 -12.07 10.46 -0.85
CA ARG A 116 -13.37 10.97 -0.39
C ARG A 116 -14.51 10.70 -1.37
N VAL A 117 -14.28 10.88 -2.66
CA VAL A 117 -15.31 10.60 -3.68
C VAL A 117 -15.60 9.10 -3.76
N VAL A 118 -14.58 8.25 -3.62
CA VAL A 118 -14.74 6.79 -3.60
C VAL A 118 -15.40 6.28 -2.31
N GLY A 119 -15.19 6.99 -1.19
CA GLY A 119 -15.54 6.50 0.15
C GLY A 119 -14.48 5.56 0.75
N ALA A 120 -13.24 5.66 0.28
CA ALA A 120 -12.11 4.86 0.76
C ALA A 120 -11.33 5.61 1.87
N GLU A 121 -10.70 4.85 2.76
CA GLU A 121 -9.69 5.39 3.66
C GLU A 121 -8.38 5.70 2.90
N PRO A 122 -7.75 6.86 3.13
CA PRO A 122 -6.40 7.11 2.62
C PRO A 122 -5.35 6.37 3.47
N TYR A 123 -4.45 5.66 2.79
CA TYR A 123 -3.21 5.12 3.33
C TYR A 123 -2.03 5.82 2.64
N ILE A 124 -1.33 6.68 3.38
CA ILE A 124 -0.14 7.40 2.91
C ILE A 124 1.16 6.69 3.32
N CYS A 125 2.10 6.50 2.40
CA CYS A 125 3.47 6.07 2.71
C CYS A 125 4.40 7.29 2.81
N VAL A 126 5.06 7.48 3.96
CA VAL A 126 6.04 8.56 4.14
C VAL A 126 7.43 8.11 3.69
N ASN A 127 8.18 9.07 3.15
CA ASN A 127 9.55 8.88 2.69
C ASN A 127 10.52 8.70 3.87
N VAL A 128 11.08 7.50 4.04
CA VAL A 128 12.16 7.23 5.01
C VAL A 128 13.51 7.22 4.32
N GLY A 129 13.60 6.65 3.12
CA GLY A 129 14.85 6.43 2.41
C GLY A 129 15.63 7.71 2.11
N SER A 130 14.96 8.74 1.61
CA SER A 130 15.59 10.04 1.27
C SER A 130 15.01 11.24 2.04
N GLY A 131 13.93 11.02 2.78
CA GLY A 131 13.24 12.04 3.56
C GLY A 131 13.73 12.18 5.01
N SER A 132 12.93 12.87 5.83
CA SER A 132 13.25 13.08 7.25
C SER A 132 12.02 12.99 8.17
N PRO A 133 12.21 12.75 9.49
CA PRO A 133 11.09 12.77 10.43
C PRO A 133 10.34 14.11 10.45
N SER A 134 11.05 15.22 10.25
CA SER A 134 10.45 16.56 10.20
C SER A 134 9.55 16.73 8.98
N GLU A 135 9.96 16.20 7.83
CA GLU A 135 9.16 16.20 6.61
C GLU A 135 7.90 15.34 6.76
N ALA A 136 8.01 14.14 7.32
CA ALA A 136 6.88 13.27 7.59
C ALA A 136 5.90 13.90 8.61
N LEU A 137 6.43 14.55 9.66
CA LEU A 137 5.63 15.26 10.66
C LEU A 137 4.90 16.46 10.03
N ALA A 138 5.58 17.22 9.17
CA ALA A 138 4.98 18.32 8.43
C ALA A 138 3.83 17.85 7.54
N TRP A 139 3.98 16.68 6.89
CA TRP A 139 2.91 16.09 6.09
C TRP A 139 1.72 15.68 6.96
N LEU A 140 1.98 15.05 8.10
CA LEU A 140 0.93 14.70 9.06
C LEU A 140 0.21 15.95 9.59
N GLU A 141 0.94 17.02 9.89
CA GLU A 141 0.37 18.30 10.32
C GLU A 141 -0.53 18.90 9.22
N TYR A 142 -0.03 18.95 7.98
CA TYR A 142 -0.79 19.39 6.81
C TYR A 142 -2.09 18.58 6.69
N CYS A 143 -2.03 17.26 6.82
CA CYS A 143 -3.20 16.40 6.67
C CYS A 143 -4.18 16.48 7.86
N ASN A 144 -3.70 16.52 9.11
CA ASN A 144 -4.55 16.19 10.26
C ASN A 144 -4.71 17.31 11.29
N TYR A 145 -3.85 18.32 11.29
CA TYR A 145 -3.89 19.31 12.36
C TYR A 145 -5.06 20.29 12.19
N VAL A 146 -5.75 20.53 13.31
CA VAL A 146 -6.82 21.52 13.45
C VAL A 146 -6.24 22.73 14.17
N GLY A 147 -6.08 23.84 13.44
CA GLY A 147 -5.56 25.07 14.01
C GLY A 147 -4.92 25.97 12.97
N ASN A 148 -4.03 26.85 13.44
CA ASN A 148 -3.45 27.94 12.64
C ASN A 148 -1.92 27.87 12.55
N THR A 149 -1.38 26.65 12.48
CA THR A 149 0.05 26.42 12.23
C THR A 149 0.39 26.62 10.75
N LYS A 150 1.70 26.65 10.42
CA LYS A 150 2.19 26.83 9.05
C LYS A 150 1.48 25.89 8.08
N TYR A 151 1.43 24.58 8.39
CA TYR A 151 0.93 23.59 7.44
C TYR A 151 -0.59 23.49 7.42
N ALA A 152 -1.27 23.71 8.55
CA ALA A 152 -2.74 23.80 8.56
C ALA A 152 -3.25 25.02 7.78
N ARG A 153 -2.56 26.17 7.90
CA ARG A 153 -2.83 27.35 7.07
C ARG A 153 -2.59 27.08 5.60
N LEU A 154 -1.46 26.46 5.27
CA LEU A 154 -1.13 26.13 3.88
C LEU A 154 -2.20 25.23 3.27
N ARG A 155 -2.69 24.23 4.01
CA ARG A 155 -3.82 23.37 3.58
C ARG A 155 -5.08 24.20 3.31
N ALA A 156 -5.42 25.13 4.22
CA ALA A 156 -6.57 26.02 4.05
C ALA A 156 -6.42 26.97 2.84
N GLU A 157 -5.23 27.55 2.66
CA GLU A 157 -4.87 28.42 1.53
C GLU A 157 -4.92 27.67 0.19
N ASN A 158 -4.61 26.37 0.19
CA ASN A 158 -4.78 25.46 -0.95
C ASN A 158 -6.25 25.05 -1.22
N GLY A 159 -7.21 25.57 -0.45
CA GLY A 159 -8.65 25.33 -0.64
C GLY A 159 -9.25 24.25 0.25
N HIS A 160 -8.51 23.77 1.26
CA HIS A 160 -8.92 22.66 2.10
C HIS A 160 -8.85 23.02 3.60
N PRO A 161 -9.78 23.85 4.12
CA PRO A 161 -9.70 24.35 5.49
C PRO A 161 -9.81 23.25 6.55
N GLU A 162 -10.68 22.27 6.33
CA GLU A 162 -10.88 21.14 7.25
C GLU A 162 -9.74 20.12 7.16
N PRO A 163 -9.35 19.48 8.28
CA PRO A 163 -8.34 18.42 8.25
C PRO A 163 -8.85 17.21 7.45
N TYR A 164 -7.93 16.56 6.76
CA TYR A 164 -8.18 15.32 6.04
C TYR A 164 -8.35 14.11 6.94
N ASN A 165 -7.83 14.12 8.18
CA ASN A 165 -7.97 13.00 9.13
C ASN A 165 -7.47 11.66 8.56
N VAL A 166 -6.27 11.64 7.98
CA VAL A 166 -5.61 10.43 7.48
C VAL A 166 -5.21 9.55 8.66
N ILE A 167 -5.71 8.32 8.68
CA ILE A 167 -5.46 7.38 9.78
C ILE A 167 -4.26 6.47 9.49
N TYR A 168 -4.07 5.99 8.26
CA TYR A 168 -3.08 4.95 7.96
C TYR A 168 -1.81 5.53 7.35
N TRP A 169 -0.67 5.28 8.00
CA TRP A 169 0.63 5.81 7.59
C TRP A 169 1.70 4.72 7.57
N GLY A 170 2.22 4.44 6.39
CA GLY A 170 3.36 3.54 6.20
C GLY A 170 4.64 4.31 6.41
N VAL A 171 5.51 3.82 7.30
CA VAL A 171 6.76 4.50 7.66
C VAL A 171 7.89 3.89 6.83
N GLY A 172 8.02 4.40 5.60
CA GLY A 172 8.88 3.84 4.57
C GLY A 172 8.24 2.67 3.82
N ASN A 173 8.81 2.36 2.67
CA ASN A 173 8.47 1.24 1.81
C ASN A 173 9.74 0.50 1.38
N GLU A 174 9.67 -0.83 1.33
CA GLU A 174 10.74 -1.72 0.86
C GLU A 174 12.14 -1.23 1.23
N ASN A 175 12.32 -0.83 2.49
CA ASN A 175 13.55 -0.20 2.93
C ASN A 175 14.75 -1.15 2.86
N TRP A 176 14.50 -2.47 2.78
CA TRP A 176 15.49 -3.50 2.46
C TRP A 176 16.02 -3.43 1.02
N GLY A 177 15.33 -2.75 0.11
CA GLY A 177 15.63 -2.65 -1.31
C GLY A 177 15.65 -1.20 -1.78
N CYS A 178 14.65 -0.80 -2.57
CA CYS A 178 14.58 0.53 -3.18
C CYS A 178 14.48 1.67 -2.16
N GLY A 179 13.87 1.44 -0.98
CA GLY A 179 13.77 2.43 0.08
C GLY A 179 15.05 2.69 0.88
N GLY A 180 16.22 2.39 0.32
CA GLY A 180 17.54 2.73 0.88
C GLY A 180 18.45 1.56 1.27
N SER A 181 18.12 0.33 0.89
CA SER A 181 18.95 -0.88 1.09
C SER A 181 19.44 -1.06 2.54
N PHE A 182 18.55 -0.80 3.50
CA PHE A 182 18.80 -0.88 4.93
C PHE A 182 19.07 -2.32 5.39
N ASP A 183 19.87 -2.47 6.45
CA ASP A 183 19.79 -3.63 7.35
C ASP A 183 18.53 -3.51 8.25
N PRO A 184 17.86 -4.62 8.62
CA PRO A 184 16.62 -4.58 9.41
C PRO A 184 16.75 -3.85 10.75
N VAL A 185 17.89 -3.94 11.45
CA VAL A 185 18.09 -3.27 12.74
C VAL A 185 18.23 -1.77 12.53
N TYR A 186 18.96 -1.35 11.49
CA TYR A 186 19.11 0.06 11.17
C TYR A 186 17.77 0.68 10.74
N TYR A 187 17.01 0.00 9.89
CA TYR A 187 15.65 0.42 9.54
C TYR A 187 14.76 0.53 10.79
N ALA A 188 14.81 -0.44 11.71
CA ALA A 188 14.01 -0.37 12.93
C ALA A 188 14.34 0.85 13.81
N TRP A 189 15.60 1.31 13.83
CA TRP A 189 15.97 2.55 14.51
C TRP A 189 15.38 3.78 13.83
N GLU A 190 15.42 3.85 12.50
CA GLU A 190 14.80 4.94 11.75
C GLU A 190 13.27 4.91 11.87
N TYR A 191 12.63 3.75 11.74
CA TYR A 191 11.20 3.58 11.99
C TYR A 191 10.82 4.15 13.36
N ARG A 192 11.54 3.76 14.42
CA ARG A 192 11.27 4.25 15.78
C ARG A 192 11.39 5.77 15.85
N ARG A 193 12.39 6.35 15.18
CA ARG A 193 12.63 7.79 15.15
C ARG A 193 11.45 8.52 14.49
N PHE A 194 11.01 8.10 13.30
CA PHE A 194 9.84 8.66 12.62
C PHE A 194 8.56 8.46 13.43
N ALA A 195 8.30 7.21 13.85
CA ALA A 195 7.08 6.83 14.56
C ALA A 195 6.87 7.59 15.87
N THR A 196 7.96 7.92 16.59
CA THR A 196 7.90 8.70 17.83
C THR A 196 7.28 10.07 17.61
N PHE A 197 7.72 10.81 16.58
CA PHE A 197 7.18 12.13 16.28
C PHE A 197 5.74 12.07 15.76
N LEU A 198 5.46 11.12 14.86
CA LEU A 198 4.13 10.97 14.27
C LEU A 198 3.08 10.62 15.34
N LYS A 199 3.37 9.63 16.21
CA LYS A 199 2.46 9.24 17.30
C LYS A 199 2.29 10.33 18.36
N GLN A 200 3.33 11.10 18.63
CA GLN A 200 3.25 12.20 19.57
C GLN A 200 2.37 13.34 19.03
N ALA A 201 2.42 13.58 17.72
CA ALA A 201 1.63 14.63 17.07
C ALA A 201 0.15 14.24 16.91
N ASP A 202 -0.13 12.98 16.53
CA ASP A 202 -1.49 12.46 16.47
C ASP A 202 -1.54 11.00 16.95
N PRO A 203 -1.92 10.73 18.21
CA PRO A 203 -1.94 9.37 18.74
C PRO A 203 -3.03 8.48 18.12
N ARG A 204 -3.96 9.05 17.34
CA ARG A 204 -5.07 8.31 16.71
C ARG A 204 -4.64 7.55 15.45
N ILE A 205 -3.56 7.98 14.80
CA ILE A 205 -3.08 7.35 13.56
C ILE A 205 -2.65 5.91 13.82
N LYS A 206 -2.59 5.13 12.74
CA LYS A 206 -2.09 3.77 12.69
C LYS A 206 -0.83 3.73 11.85
N LEU A 207 0.26 3.24 12.45
CA LEU A 207 1.55 3.15 11.78
C LEU A 207 1.81 1.71 11.30
N ILE A 208 2.25 1.61 10.04
CA ILE A 208 2.67 0.37 9.40
C ILE A 208 4.21 0.39 9.32
N VAL A 209 4.85 -0.60 9.94
CA VAL A 209 6.31 -0.82 9.83
C VAL A 209 6.62 -1.70 8.61
N CYS A 210 7.64 -1.34 7.84
CA CYS A 210 8.09 -2.08 6.66
C CYS A 210 8.62 -3.46 7.06
N GLY A 211 7.92 -4.51 6.67
CA GLY A 211 8.40 -5.88 6.78
C GLY A 211 8.97 -6.42 5.46
N HIS A 212 9.37 -7.68 5.51
CA HIS A 212 9.91 -8.41 4.37
C HIS A 212 9.71 -9.92 4.54
N ILE A 213 9.60 -10.65 3.43
CA ILE A 213 9.35 -12.10 3.44
C ILE A 213 10.61 -12.94 3.20
N PHE A 214 11.79 -12.31 3.20
CA PHE A 214 13.07 -12.99 3.04
C PHE A 214 13.93 -12.83 4.30
N GLY A 215 14.70 -13.87 4.60
CA GLY A 215 15.62 -13.90 5.73
C GLY A 215 14.90 -13.74 7.07
N ASP A 216 15.59 -13.10 8.01
CA ASP A 216 15.14 -12.84 9.39
C ASP A 216 14.68 -11.39 9.60
N TRP A 217 14.38 -10.66 8.51
CA TRP A 217 14.02 -9.23 8.56
C TRP A 217 12.96 -8.91 9.61
N ASN A 218 11.79 -9.57 9.53
CA ASN A 218 10.68 -9.33 10.44
C ASN A 218 11.06 -9.63 11.89
N TYR A 219 11.81 -10.71 12.13
CA TYR A 219 12.29 -11.05 13.46
C TYR A 219 13.19 -9.94 14.01
N ARG A 220 14.21 -9.52 13.26
CA ARG A 220 15.19 -8.52 13.71
C ARG A 220 14.56 -7.12 13.89
N VAL A 221 13.61 -6.73 13.03
CA VAL A 221 12.84 -5.49 13.19
C VAL A 221 12.02 -5.54 14.48
N MET A 222 11.23 -6.60 14.67
CA MET A 222 10.36 -6.74 15.84
C MET A 222 11.16 -6.88 17.15
N GLU A 223 12.28 -7.59 17.13
CA GLU A 223 13.21 -7.71 18.26
C GLU A 223 13.79 -6.35 18.66
N THR A 224 14.22 -5.56 17.68
CA THR A 224 14.78 -4.22 17.90
C THR A 224 13.72 -3.27 18.46
N LEU A 225 12.48 -3.40 17.98
CA LEU A 225 11.34 -2.60 18.44
C LEU A 225 10.67 -3.15 19.71
N ARG A 226 11.19 -4.22 20.34
CA ARG A 226 10.51 -4.89 21.45
C ARG A 226 10.17 -3.99 22.65
N ASN A 227 10.90 -2.89 22.87
CA ASN A 227 10.62 -1.93 23.95
C ASN A 227 9.77 -0.73 23.47
N PHE A 228 9.49 -0.66 22.17
CA PHE A 228 8.76 0.42 21.47
C PHE A 228 7.54 -0.09 20.69
N ILE A 229 7.13 -1.33 20.95
CA ILE A 229 5.94 -2.01 20.38
C ILE A 229 4.69 -1.12 20.37
N HIS A 230 4.48 -0.29 21.39
CA HIS A 230 3.33 0.63 21.44
C HIS A 230 3.22 1.56 20.20
N LEU A 231 4.32 1.83 19.50
CA LEU A 231 4.37 2.62 18.27
C LEU A 231 3.90 1.84 17.01
N VAL A 232 3.94 0.51 17.02
CA VAL A 232 3.65 -0.36 15.86
C VAL A 232 2.20 -0.82 15.89
N ASP A 233 1.40 -0.50 14.86
CA ASP A 233 0.03 -1.00 14.73
C ASP A 233 -0.08 -2.15 13.73
N TYR A 234 0.70 -2.11 12.66
CA TYR A 234 0.78 -3.17 11.66
C TYR A 234 2.22 -3.44 11.22
N LEU A 235 2.53 -4.69 10.90
CA LEU A 235 3.72 -5.09 10.14
C LEU A 235 3.30 -5.33 8.69
N SER A 236 3.98 -4.69 7.73
CA SER A 236 3.74 -4.98 6.32
C SER A 236 4.41 -6.28 5.87
N ILE A 237 3.85 -6.95 4.87
CA ILE A 237 4.56 -7.97 4.08
C ILE A 237 4.18 -7.83 2.61
N HIS A 238 5.16 -8.00 1.73
CA HIS A 238 4.95 -7.95 0.28
C HIS A 238 5.12 -9.35 -0.32
N TYR A 239 4.18 -9.80 -1.14
CA TYR A 239 4.26 -11.09 -1.80
C TYR A 239 3.74 -11.03 -3.24
N TYR A 240 4.67 -11.02 -4.19
CA TYR A 240 4.35 -11.14 -5.60
C TYR A 240 4.57 -12.59 -6.09
N PHE A 241 3.66 -13.05 -6.95
CA PHE A 241 3.81 -14.31 -7.68
C PHE A 241 4.70 -14.08 -8.91
N PHE A 242 6.01 -13.88 -8.70
CA PHE A 242 6.97 -13.51 -9.75
C PHE A 242 8.31 -14.27 -9.70
N ARG A 243 8.65 -14.91 -8.56
CA ARG A 243 9.99 -15.45 -8.30
C ARG A 243 10.46 -16.50 -9.31
N ASN A 244 9.53 -17.11 -10.05
CA ASN A 244 9.85 -17.96 -11.18
C ASN A 244 8.85 -17.70 -12.32
N GLN A 245 9.04 -16.57 -13.01
CA GLN A 245 8.21 -16.18 -14.15
C GLN A 245 8.07 -17.27 -15.22
N GLN A 246 9.11 -18.08 -15.48
CA GLN A 246 9.02 -19.21 -16.41
C GLN A 246 8.04 -20.29 -15.91
N ARG A 247 7.97 -20.50 -14.59
CA ARG A 247 7.05 -21.45 -13.94
C ARG A 247 5.59 -21.00 -14.04
N TYR A 248 5.32 -19.71 -14.15
CA TYR A 248 3.94 -19.17 -14.24
C TYR A 248 3.53 -18.81 -15.67
N GLY A 249 4.48 -18.62 -16.59
CA GLY A 249 4.19 -18.35 -18.00
C GLY A 249 3.77 -16.91 -18.29
N ASP A 250 3.36 -16.69 -19.54
CA ASP A 250 2.86 -15.42 -20.09
C ASP A 250 1.49 -15.06 -19.49
N ASP A 251 1.13 -13.78 -19.50
CA ASP A 251 -0.14 -13.25 -18.98
C ASP A 251 -1.37 -13.80 -19.74
N ILE A 252 -1.26 -14.10 -21.04
CA ILE A 252 -2.35 -14.62 -21.89
C ILE A 252 -2.13 -16.08 -22.30
N LYS A 253 -0.90 -16.46 -22.67
CA LYS A 253 -0.55 -17.75 -23.28
C LYS A 253 0.26 -18.62 -22.33
N PHE A 254 -0.44 -19.38 -21.50
CA PHE A 254 0.16 -20.28 -20.52
C PHE A 254 -0.32 -21.72 -20.71
N THR A 255 0.48 -22.67 -20.23
CA THR A 255 0.11 -24.09 -20.19
C THR A 255 -0.74 -24.40 -18.96
N ASP A 256 -1.42 -25.56 -18.97
CA ASP A 256 -2.16 -26.06 -17.80
C ASP A 256 -1.23 -26.23 -16.57
N GLU A 257 0.02 -26.64 -16.79
CA GLU A 257 1.02 -26.75 -15.73
C GLU A 257 1.35 -25.39 -15.12
N GLN A 258 1.56 -24.37 -15.95
CA GLN A 258 1.83 -23.01 -15.49
C GLN A 258 0.64 -22.40 -14.74
N TYR A 259 -0.59 -22.66 -15.22
CA TYR A 259 -1.82 -22.30 -14.53
C TYR A 259 -1.89 -22.91 -13.13
N LEU A 260 -1.67 -24.23 -13.01
CA LEU A 260 -1.71 -24.92 -11.72
C LEU A 260 -0.57 -24.48 -10.80
N ASN A 261 0.64 -24.31 -11.32
CA ASN A 261 1.80 -23.86 -10.56
C ASN A 261 1.57 -22.51 -9.88
N LEU A 262 0.93 -21.56 -10.57
CA LEU A 262 0.58 -20.26 -10.00
C LEU A 262 -0.36 -20.41 -8.79
N LEU A 263 -1.39 -21.24 -8.92
CA LEU A 263 -2.36 -21.49 -7.83
C LEU A 263 -1.76 -22.27 -6.66
N PHE A 264 -0.86 -23.22 -6.93
CA PHE A 264 -0.15 -23.97 -5.88
C PHE A 264 0.75 -23.07 -5.04
N ASP A 265 1.21 -21.94 -5.57
CA ASP A 265 2.11 -21.04 -4.86
C ASP A 265 1.43 -20.25 -3.74
N VAL A 266 0.10 -20.23 -3.69
CA VAL A 266 -0.67 -19.59 -2.60
C VAL A 266 -0.30 -20.17 -1.22
N GLN A 267 0.14 -21.43 -1.15
CA GLN A 267 0.60 -22.03 0.10
C GLN A 267 1.90 -21.39 0.63
N HIS A 268 2.74 -20.83 -0.25
CA HIS A 268 3.95 -20.12 0.16
C HIS A 268 3.60 -18.76 0.76
N LEU A 269 2.60 -18.05 0.21
CA LEU A 269 2.05 -16.85 0.87
C LEU A 269 1.50 -17.21 2.27
N GLU A 270 0.77 -18.32 2.41
CA GLU A 270 0.30 -18.79 3.72
C GLU A 270 1.46 -19.02 4.70
N TYR A 271 2.56 -19.61 4.22
CA TYR A 271 3.77 -19.79 5.02
C TYR A 271 4.36 -18.44 5.45
N GLN A 272 4.46 -17.45 4.55
CA GLN A 272 4.97 -16.11 4.90
C GLN A 272 4.09 -15.38 5.92
N ILE A 273 2.76 -15.49 5.81
CA ILE A 273 1.82 -14.96 6.81
C ILE A 273 2.11 -15.60 8.19
N LYS A 274 2.28 -16.93 8.25
CA LYS A 274 2.61 -17.62 9.52
C LYS A 274 3.94 -17.14 10.11
N GLN A 275 4.97 -16.92 9.28
CA GLN A 275 6.26 -16.41 9.73
C GLN A 275 6.13 -14.98 10.30
N ALA A 276 5.36 -14.11 9.63
CA ALA A 276 5.09 -12.77 10.13
C ALA A 276 4.32 -12.79 11.46
N ILE A 277 3.32 -13.66 11.60
CA ILE A 277 2.58 -13.88 12.87
C ILE A 277 3.56 -14.29 13.98
N GLN A 278 4.44 -15.26 13.71
CA GLN A 278 5.41 -15.73 14.69
C GLN A 278 6.37 -14.61 15.15
N ALA A 279 6.89 -13.81 14.22
CA ALA A 279 7.74 -12.68 14.55
C ALA A 279 7.01 -11.62 15.38
N ILE A 280 5.74 -11.33 15.05
CA ILE A 280 4.90 -10.42 15.83
C ILE A 280 4.68 -10.97 17.25
N ASP A 281 4.16 -12.19 17.37
CA ASP A 281 3.69 -12.73 18.65
C ASP A 281 4.87 -12.88 19.62
N LEU A 282 6.04 -13.33 19.16
CA LEU A 282 7.23 -13.46 19.99
C LEU A 282 7.63 -12.16 20.72
N PHE A 283 7.39 -11.00 20.09
CA PHE A 283 7.78 -9.70 20.63
C PHE A 283 6.60 -8.80 21.01
N SER A 284 5.35 -9.20 20.88
CA SER A 284 4.20 -8.35 21.20
C SER A 284 3.11 -9.01 22.02
N GLU A 285 3.14 -10.34 22.17
CA GLU A 285 2.15 -11.10 22.91
C GLU A 285 2.00 -10.58 24.35
N GLY A 286 0.75 -10.42 24.78
CA GLY A 286 0.40 -9.84 26.08
C GLY A 286 0.60 -8.33 26.22
N ARG A 287 1.15 -7.64 25.21
CA ARG A 287 1.46 -6.19 25.27
C ARG A 287 0.66 -5.36 24.28
N LYS A 288 0.55 -5.79 23.03
CA LYS A 288 -0.25 -5.14 21.99
C LYS A 288 -0.56 -6.13 20.88
N ASP A 289 -1.79 -6.11 20.37
CA ASP A 289 -2.14 -6.89 19.18
C ASP A 289 -1.76 -6.11 17.92
N ILE A 290 -0.71 -6.56 17.24
CA ILE A 290 -0.25 -6.01 15.96
C ILE A 290 -0.89 -6.80 14.82
N GLY A 291 -1.47 -6.08 13.86
CA GLY A 291 -1.98 -6.68 12.64
C GLY A 291 -0.91 -6.84 11.55
N ILE A 292 -1.27 -7.54 10.48
CA ILE A 292 -0.48 -7.68 9.27
C ILE A 292 -1.17 -6.88 8.17
N ALA A 293 -0.38 -6.07 7.47
CA ALA A 293 -0.76 -5.43 6.22
C ALA A 293 -0.07 -6.18 5.07
N VAL A 294 -0.81 -6.93 4.25
CA VAL A 294 -0.29 -7.49 3.00
C VAL A 294 -0.45 -6.43 1.91
N ASP A 295 0.26 -5.32 2.06
CA ASP A 295 0.03 -4.07 1.33
C ASP A 295 0.76 -3.98 -0.02
N GLU A 296 1.39 -5.08 -0.43
CA GLU A 296 1.66 -5.42 -1.83
C GLU A 296 1.47 -6.92 -2.05
N TRP A 297 0.53 -7.27 -2.92
CA TRP A 297 0.41 -8.63 -3.44
C TRP A 297 -0.19 -8.62 -4.83
N GLY A 298 0.06 -9.69 -5.58
CA GLY A 298 -0.44 -9.82 -6.93
C GLY A 298 0.48 -10.69 -7.78
N VAL A 299 0.03 -10.99 -8.98
CA VAL A 299 0.87 -11.66 -9.97
C VAL A 299 1.63 -10.62 -10.78
N TRP A 300 2.89 -10.90 -11.05
CA TRP A 300 3.73 -10.07 -11.91
C TRP A 300 4.26 -10.96 -13.03
N HIS A 301 3.56 -10.90 -14.16
CA HIS A 301 3.83 -11.67 -15.37
C HIS A 301 5.07 -11.13 -16.11
N PRO A 302 5.74 -11.93 -16.95
CA PRO A 302 6.92 -11.50 -17.70
C PRO A 302 6.70 -10.26 -18.59
N GLN A 303 5.45 -9.99 -19.00
CA GLN A 303 5.06 -8.88 -19.87
C GLN A 303 5.10 -7.53 -19.15
N ALA A 304 4.97 -7.52 -17.83
CA ALA A 304 5.07 -6.32 -17.01
C ALA A 304 6.54 -5.92 -16.85
N THR A 305 7.03 -5.02 -17.71
CA THR A 305 8.42 -4.54 -17.69
C THR A 305 8.50 -3.04 -17.43
N ASN A 306 9.64 -2.55 -16.94
CA ASN A 306 9.78 -1.12 -16.65
C ASN A 306 9.52 -0.26 -17.90
N GLU A 307 9.90 -0.73 -19.08
CA GLU A 307 9.75 -0.02 -20.35
C GLU A 307 8.29 0.22 -20.74
N ASN A 308 7.36 -0.66 -20.35
CA ASN A 308 5.94 -0.50 -20.65
C ASN A 308 5.12 0.03 -19.46
N GLY A 309 5.79 0.46 -18.39
CA GLY A 309 5.14 0.91 -17.17
C GLY A 309 4.49 -0.24 -16.40
N LEU A 310 5.12 -1.41 -16.43
CA LEU A 310 4.69 -2.68 -15.86
C LEU A 310 3.34 -3.21 -16.38
N TYR A 311 2.84 -2.70 -17.50
CA TYR A 311 1.57 -3.12 -18.08
C TYR A 311 1.55 -4.63 -18.42
N GLN A 312 0.56 -5.35 -17.88
CA GLN A 312 0.22 -6.73 -18.24
C GLN A 312 -1.28 -6.92 -18.44
N GLN A 313 -1.66 -7.98 -19.15
CA GLN A 313 -3.04 -8.38 -19.31
C GLN A 313 -3.57 -9.09 -18.05
N ASN A 314 -4.90 -9.09 -17.88
CA ASN A 314 -5.59 -9.80 -16.82
C ASN A 314 -6.60 -10.81 -17.40
N THR A 315 -6.65 -12.01 -16.84
CA THR A 315 -7.41 -13.18 -17.32
C THR A 315 -8.18 -13.86 -16.18
N LEU A 316 -8.98 -14.88 -16.52
CA LEU A 316 -9.67 -15.70 -15.51
C LEU A 316 -8.70 -16.37 -14.52
N ARG A 317 -7.46 -16.66 -14.93
CA ARG A 317 -6.42 -17.21 -14.06
C ARG A 317 -6.10 -16.26 -12.91
N ASP A 318 -5.96 -14.97 -13.20
CA ASP A 318 -5.65 -13.93 -12.22
C ASP A 318 -6.84 -13.71 -11.28
N ALA A 319 -8.07 -13.79 -11.80
CA ALA A 319 -9.28 -13.76 -10.98
C ALA A 319 -9.36 -14.94 -9.97
N ILE A 320 -9.01 -16.15 -10.40
CA ILE A 320 -9.02 -17.35 -9.53
C ILE A 320 -7.89 -17.28 -8.49
N LEU A 321 -6.72 -16.74 -8.87
CA LEU A 321 -5.63 -16.46 -7.94
C LEU A 321 -6.09 -15.45 -6.87
N ALA A 322 -6.69 -14.33 -7.29
CA ALA A 322 -7.19 -13.31 -6.37
C ALA A 322 -8.22 -13.89 -5.39
N ALA A 323 -9.18 -14.69 -5.87
CA ALA A 323 -10.15 -15.37 -4.99
C ALA A 323 -9.47 -16.33 -3.99
N SER A 324 -8.43 -17.04 -4.41
CA SER A 324 -7.67 -17.95 -3.55
C SER A 324 -6.91 -17.20 -2.45
N VAL A 325 -6.26 -16.09 -2.82
CA VAL A 325 -5.51 -15.24 -1.88
C VAL A 325 -6.45 -14.53 -0.90
N LEU A 326 -7.58 -13.98 -1.37
CA LEU A 326 -8.58 -13.35 -0.50
C LEU A 326 -9.20 -14.35 0.49
N ASN A 327 -9.48 -15.58 0.06
CA ASN A 327 -9.90 -16.65 0.97
C ASN A 327 -8.84 -16.97 2.03
N LEU A 328 -7.56 -16.90 1.65
CA LEU A 328 -6.46 -17.05 2.60
C LEU A 328 -6.43 -15.89 3.62
N PHE A 329 -6.61 -14.65 3.19
CA PHE A 329 -6.69 -13.51 4.12
C PHE A 329 -7.89 -13.63 5.07
N ILE A 330 -9.05 -14.08 4.58
CA ILE A 330 -10.24 -14.36 5.40
C ILE A 330 -9.93 -15.44 6.46
N LYS A 331 -9.23 -16.51 6.07
CA LYS A 331 -8.78 -17.57 7.00
C LYS A 331 -7.87 -17.03 8.10
N TYR A 332 -7.03 -16.03 7.80
CA TYR A 332 -6.14 -15.36 8.75
C TYR A 332 -6.65 -14.01 9.24
N SER A 333 -7.97 -13.77 9.18
CA SER A 333 -8.61 -12.49 9.51
C SER A 333 -8.33 -11.98 10.93
N ARG A 334 -7.89 -12.83 11.85
CA ARG A 334 -7.41 -12.40 13.17
C ARG A 334 -6.16 -11.53 13.11
N LYS A 335 -5.24 -11.81 12.19
CA LYS A 335 -3.96 -11.11 12.06
C LYS A 335 -3.86 -10.30 10.77
N VAL A 336 -4.33 -10.81 9.64
CA VAL A 336 -4.37 -10.05 8.38
C VAL A 336 -5.55 -9.10 8.42
N LYS A 337 -5.26 -7.80 8.49
CA LYS A 337 -6.27 -6.74 8.66
C LYS A 337 -6.31 -5.77 7.48
N ILE A 338 -5.21 -5.62 6.75
CA ILE A 338 -5.10 -4.78 5.57
C ILE A 338 -4.45 -5.62 4.47
N ALA A 339 -4.91 -5.47 3.24
CA ALA A 339 -4.17 -5.95 2.08
C ALA A 339 -4.45 -5.04 0.89
N ASN A 340 -3.46 -4.83 0.04
CA ASN A 340 -3.57 -3.93 -1.11
C ASN A 340 -3.04 -4.64 -2.37
N LEU A 341 -3.94 -4.90 -3.32
CA LEU A 341 -3.57 -5.52 -4.60
C LEU A 341 -2.75 -4.53 -5.44
N ALA A 342 -1.61 -5.00 -5.92
CA ALA A 342 -0.67 -4.27 -6.77
C ALA A 342 -0.92 -4.58 -8.26
N GLN A 343 -1.23 -3.60 -9.12
CA GLN A 343 -1.76 -2.27 -8.78
C GLN A 343 -3.14 -2.05 -9.41
N ALA A 344 -3.80 -0.94 -9.05
CA ALA A 344 -5.22 -0.79 -9.32
C ALA A 344 -5.59 -0.53 -10.80
N VAL A 345 -4.74 0.16 -11.57
CA VAL A 345 -5.07 0.63 -12.93
C VAL A 345 -3.84 0.59 -13.85
N ASN A 346 -3.96 -0.04 -15.02
CA ASN A 346 -2.96 -0.03 -16.12
C ASN A 346 -1.52 -0.50 -15.77
N VAL A 347 -1.39 -1.29 -14.70
CA VAL A 347 -0.15 -1.98 -14.31
C VAL A 347 -0.41 -3.46 -14.47
#